data_AF-A0A3R9P4L0-F1
#
_entry.id   AF-A0A3R9P4L0-F1
#
_cell.length_a   1.000
_cell.length_b   1.000
_cell.length_c   1.000
_cell.angle_alpha   90.00
_cell.angle_beta   90.00
_cell.angle_gamma   90.00
#
_symmetry.space_group_name_H-M   'P 1'
#
loop_
_entity.id
_entity.type
_entity.pdbx_description
1 polymer ?
#
loop_
_entity_poly.entity_id
_entity_poly.type
_entity_poly.pdbx_seq_one_letter_code
_entity_poly.pdbx_strand_id
1 'polypeptide(L)' 'MDLFFTMVKDIISTFFQNGIWVVGFFYLLNKTFENQTLRNVSRDAIIVILALLLIYSIFFSI' A
#
# COMPACT_ATOMS: atom_id res chain seq x y z
N MET A 1 21.76 -16.37 8.39
CA MET A 1 21.38 -14.95 8.53
C MET A 1 20.93 -14.34 7.20
N ASP A 2 21.29 -14.92 6.06
CA ASP A 2 20.96 -14.37 4.74
C ASP A 2 19.54 -14.65 4.25
N LEU A 3 19.00 -15.85 4.50
CA LEU A 3 17.65 -16.22 4.03
C LEU A 3 16.53 -15.32 4.59
N PHE A 4 16.64 -14.95 5.87
CA PHE A 4 15.65 -14.10 6.53
C PHE A 4 15.68 -12.67 5.97
N PHE A 5 16.88 -12.17 5.63
CA PHE A 5 17.05 -10.85 5.04
C PHE A 5 16.50 -10.80 3.60
N THR A 6 16.73 -11.87 2.81
CA THR A 6 16.19 -11.99 1.46
C THR A 6 14.66 -12.05 1.48
N MET A 7 14.06 -12.87 2.35
CA MET A 7 12.60 -12.95 2.49
C MET A 7 11.98 -11.61 2.91
N VAL A 8 12.55 -10.94 3.91
CA VAL A 8 12.07 -9.62 4.35
C VAL A 8 12.18 -8.60 3.22
N LYS A 9 13.27 -8.62 2.45
CA LYS A 9 13.46 -7.74 1.30
C LYS A 9 12.43 -8.00 0.20
N ASP A 10 12.09 -9.25 -0.10
CA ASP A 10 11.11 -9.59 -1.13
C ASP A 10 9.69 -9.17 -0.71
N ILE A 11 9.30 -9.44 0.54
CA ILE A 11 8.02 -8.97 1.12
C ILE A 11 7.91 -7.44 1.02
N ILE A 12 8.95 -6.73 1.44
CA ILE A 12 9.01 -5.27 1.40
C ILE A 12 8.95 -4.77 -0.05
N SER A 13 9.68 -5.41 -0.97
CA SER A 13 9.68 -5.05 -2.38
C SER A 13 8.29 -5.18 -3.00
N THR A 14 7.62 -6.32 -2.83
CA THR A 14 6.25 -6.55 -3.33
C THR A 14 5.24 -5.59 -2.69
N PHE A 15 5.41 -5.30 -1.39
CA PHE A 15 4.56 -4.34 -0.68
C PHE A 15 4.70 -2.93 -1.23
N PHE A 16 5.91 -2.40 -1.37
CA PHE A 16 6.13 -1.05 -1.89
C PHE A 16 5.83 -0.94 -3.38
N GLN A 17 6.09 -1.98 -4.17
CA GLN A 17 5.80 -2.00 -5.60
C GLN A 17 4.30 -1.86 -5.89
N ASN A 18 3.45 -2.51 -5.10
CA ASN A 18 1.99 -2.36 -5.22
C ASN A 18 1.46 -1.14 -4.43
N GLY A 19 2.04 -0.86 -3.26
CA GLY A 19 1.66 0.24 -2.38
C GLY A 19 1.88 1.62 -3.00
N ILE A 20 2.95 1.81 -3.80
CA ILE A 20 3.24 3.07 -4.48
C ILE A 20 2.10 3.46 -5.45
N TRP A 21 1.52 2.47 -6.14
CA TRP A 21 0.40 2.68 -7.05
C TRP A 21 -0.87 3.08 -6.31
N VAL A 22 -1.15 2.44 -5.17
CA VAL A 22 -2.30 2.79 -4.33
C VAL A 22 -2.18 4.23 -3.82
N VAL A 23 -1.03 4.60 -3.25
CA VAL A 23 -0.80 5.96 -2.75
C VAL A 23 -0.88 6.97 -3.90
N GLY A 24 -0.30 6.66 -5.07
CA GLY A 24 -0.37 7.50 -6.26
C GLY A 24 -1.80 7.72 -6.76
N PHE A 25 -2.61 6.66 -6.79
CA PHE A 25 -4.01 6.72 -7.20
C PHE A 25 -4.82 7.65 -6.29
N PHE A 26 -4.74 7.45 -4.96
CA PHE A 26 -5.48 8.28 -4.02
C PHE A 26 -4.95 9.72 -3.95
N TYR A 27 -3.66 9.93 -4.18
CA TYR A 27 -3.10 11.27 -4.31
C TYR A 27 -3.70 12.01 -5.52
N LEU A 28 -3.73 11.37 -6.69
CA LEU A 28 -4.35 11.94 -7.89
C LEU A 28 -5.86 12.14 -7.71
N LEU A 29 -6.55 11.20 -7.07
CA LEU A 29 -7.97 11.29 -6.78
C LEU A 29 -8.27 12.51 -5.89
N ASN A 30 -7.56 12.66 -4.77
CA ASN A 30 -7.71 13.80 -3.87
C ASN A 30 -7.29 15.13 -4.50
N LYS A 31 -6.33 15.11 -5.42
CA LYS A 31 -5.90 16.32 -6.15
C LYS A 31 -6.88 16.74 -7.23
N THR A 32 -7.52 15.77 -7.91
CA THR A 32 -8.52 16.02 -8.95
C THR A 32 -9.83 16.50 -8.35
N PHE A 33 -10.18 15.96 -7.19
CA PHE A 33 -11.42 16.26 -6.51
C PHE A 33 -11.10 16.90 -5.15
N GLU A 34 -11.10 18.24 -5.11
CA GLU A 34 -10.93 19.02 -3.87
C GLU A 34 -12.17 18.97 -2.96
N ASN A 35 -12.58 17.76 -2.58
CA ASN A 35 -13.71 17.51 -1.71
C ASN A 35 -13.22 16.99 -0.36
N GLN A 36 -13.57 17.69 0.73
CA GLN A 36 -13.17 17.33 2.09
C GLN A 36 -13.66 15.94 2.51
N THR A 37 -14.88 15.56 2.14
CA THR A 37 -15.43 14.23 2.40
C THR A 37 -14.65 13.16 1.64
N LEU A 38 -14.34 13.41 0.36
CA LEU A 38 -13.56 12.48 -0.45
C LEU A 38 -12.14 12.31 0.10
N ARG A 39 -11.54 13.38 0.63
CA ARG A 39 -10.22 13.32 1.25
C ARG A 39 -10.20 12.46 2.50
N ASN A 40 -11.24 12.56 3.34
CA ASN A 40 -11.36 11.73 4.53
C ASN A 40 -11.58 10.26 4.16
N VAL A 41 -12.52 9.96 3.26
CA VAL A 41 -12.78 8.59 2.79
C VAL A 41 -11.54 7.99 2.12
N SER A 42 -10.84 8.78 1.31
CA SER A 42 -9.60 8.36 0.66
C SER A 42 -8.50 8.03 1.66
N ARG A 43 -8.36 8.82 2.73
CA ARG A 43 -7.39 8.55 3.79
C ARG A 43 -7.70 7.22 4.49
N ASP A 44 -8.96 6.99 4.85
CA ASP A 44 -9.38 5.74 5.51
C ASP A 44 -9.20 4.54 4.57
N ALA A 45 -9.54 4.69 3.29
CA ALA A 45 -9.35 3.66 2.27
C ALA A 45 -7.86 3.33 2.04
N ILE A 46 -6.97 4.34 2.00
CA ILE A 46 -5.52 4.12 1.91
C ILE A 46 -5.03 3.26 3.07
N ILE A 47 -5.45 3.57 4.30
CA ILE A 47 -5.04 2.82 5.49
C ILE A 47 -5.50 1.36 5.40
N VAL A 48 -6.77 1.14 5.04
CA VAL A 48 -7.33 -0.22 4.88
C VAL A 48 -6.63 -1.00 3.78
N ILE A 49 -6.39 -0.37 2.63
CA ILE A 49 -5.73 -1.03 1.49
C ILE A 49 -4.27 -1.33 1.80
N LEU A 50 -3.55 -0.43 2.50
CA LEU A 50 -2.18 -0.70 2.95
C LEU A 50 -2.12 -1.87 3.95
N ALA A 51 -3.08 -1.97 4.87
CA ALA A 51 -3.15 -3.10 5.79
C ALA A 51 -3.40 -4.43 5.05
N LEU A 52 -4.32 -4.43 4.07
CA LEU A 52 -4.60 -5.59 3.22
C LEU A 52 -3.39 -5.98 2.36
N LEU A 53 -2.69 -5.00 1.78
CA LEU A 53 -1.47 -5.23 1.01
C LEU A 53 -0.35 -5.83 1.85
N LEU A 54 -0.22 -5.38 3.10
CA LEU A 54 0.78 -5.91 4.03
C LEU A 54 0.48 -7.36 4.37
N ILE A 55 -0.79 -7.69 4.65
CA ILE A 55 -1.25 -9.07 4.85
C ILE A 55 -0.95 -9.90 3.59
N TYR A 56 -1.36 -9.42 2.40
CA TYR A 56 -1.12 -10.12 1.14
C TYR A 56 0.37 -10.41 0.91
N SER A 57 1.25 -9.42 1.12
CA SER A 57 2.69 -9.60 0.97
C SER A 57 3.27 -10.60 1.98
N ILE A 58 2.73 -10.71 3.20
CA ILE A 58 3.17 -11.72 4.17
C ILE A 58 2.72 -13.12 3.76
N PHE A 59 1.47 -13.28 3.30
CA PHE A 59 0.90 -14.60 2.99
C PHE A 59 1.29 -15.13 1.61
N PHE A 60 1.54 -14.24 0.65
CA PHE A 60 1.84 -14.60 -0.75
C PHE A 60 3.33 -14.54 -1.08
N SER A 61 4.18 -14.08 -0.15
CA SER A 61 5.64 -14.24 -0.24
C SER A 61 6.03 -15.69 0.07
N ILE A 62 5.78 -16.58 -0.90
CA ILE A 62 6.32 -17.94 -0.99
C ILE A 62 7.20 -18.03 -2.23
#